data_AF-A0A3S4HVC9-F1
#
_entry.id   AF-A0A3S4HVC9-F1
#
_cell.length_a   1.000
_cell.length_b   1.000
_cell.length_c   1.000
_cell.angle_alpha   90.00
_cell.angle_beta   90.00
_cell.angle_gamma   90.00
#
_symmetry.space_group_name_H-M   'P 1'
#
loop_
_entity.id
_entity.type
_entity.pdbx_description
1 polymer ?
#
loop_
_entity_poly.entity_id
_entity_poly.type
_entity_poly.pdbx_seq_one_letter_code
_entity_poly.pdbx_strand_id
1 'polypeptide(L)'
;MAHIEKQAGELQEKLIAVNRVSKTVKGGRIFSFTALTVVGDGNGRVGFGYGKAREVPAAIQKAMEKARRNMINVALNNGTLQHPV
;
A
#
# COMPACT_ATOMS: atom_id res chain seq x y z
N MET A 1 -3.50 17.50 23.50
CA MET A 1 -3.33 17.23 22.06
C MET A 1 -2.50 15.98 21.95
N ALA A 2 -3.11 14.88 21.52
CA ALA A 2 -2.53 13.54 21.61
C ALA A 2 -1.28 13.41 20.73
N HIS A 3 -0.19 12.92 21.32
CA HIS A 3 1.01 12.49 20.62
C HIS A 3 0.63 11.29 19.74
N ILE A 4 0.54 11.49 18.43
CA ILE A 4 0.57 10.38 17.48
C ILE A 4 2.02 9.92 17.47
N GLU A 5 2.34 8.93 18.30
CA GLU A 5 3.64 8.30 18.33
C GLU A 5 3.97 7.81 16.91
N LYS A 6 5.04 8.38 16.36
CA LYS A 6 5.70 7.88 15.15
C LYS A 6 6.24 6.48 15.46
N GLN A 7 5.42 5.46 15.24
CA GLN A 7 5.86 4.07 15.20
C GLN A 7 6.61 3.84 13.87
N ALA A 8 7.75 4.53 13.72
CA ALA A 8 8.56 4.58 12.51
C ALA A 8 9.74 3.59 12.54
N GLY A 9 9.72 2.63 13.47
CA GLY A 9 10.88 1.77 13.73
C GLY A 9 11.05 0.59 12.79
N GLU A 10 9.97 -0.01 12.27
CA GLU A 10 10.11 -1.35 11.65
C GLU A 10 9.03 -1.69 10.61
N LEU A 11 8.38 -0.68 10.02
CA LEU A 11 7.44 -0.92 8.93
C LEU A 11 8.23 -1.18 7.65
N GLN A 12 8.24 -2.43 7.20
CA GLN A 12 8.77 -2.83 5.91
C GLN A 12 7.78 -2.46 4.82
N GLU A 13 8.27 -1.79 3.79
CA GLU A 13 7.47 -1.37 2.64
C GLU A 13 7.88 -2.19 1.43
N LYS A 14 6.91 -2.79 0.76
CA LYS A 14 7.13 -3.56 -0.45
C LYS A 14 6.24 -3.07 -1.57
N LEU A 15 6.87 -2.73 -2.69
CA LEU A 15 6.17 -2.41 -3.93
C LEU A 15 5.90 -3.72 -4.68
N ILE A 16 4.62 -3.98 -4.95
CA ILE A 16 4.18 -5.24 -5.58
C ILE A 16 4.12 -5.06 -7.08
N ALA A 17 3.39 -4.03 -7.52
CA ALA A 17 3.17 -3.78 -8.94
C ALA A 17 3.04 -2.29 -9.24
N VAL A 18 3.58 -1.88 -10.38
CA VAL A 18 3.35 -0.58 -10.99
C VAL A 18 2.85 -0.81 -12.40
N ASN A 19 1.63 -0.34 -12.68
CA ASN A 19 1.01 -0.47 -13.99
C ASN A 19 0.82 0.91 -14.62
N ARG A 20 1.06 0.99 -15.93
CA ARG A 20 0.67 2.14 -16.75
C ARG A 20 -0.72 1.88 -17.31
N VAL A 21 -1.70 2.68 -16.89
CA VAL A 21 -3.09 2.61 -17.35
C VAL A 21 -3.39 3.79 -18.27
N SER A 22 -4.39 3.65 -19.15
CA SER A 22 -4.79 4.74 -20.04
C SER A 22 -6.30 4.90 -20.13
N LYS A 23 -6.76 6.14 -20.31
CA LYS A 23 -8.14 6.47 -20.66
C LYS A 23 -8.17 7.04 -22.07
N THR A 24 -8.90 6.39 -22.97
CA THR A 24 -9.09 6.89 -24.35
C THR A 24 -10.07 8.06 -24.33
N VAL A 25 -9.75 9.11 -25.09
CA VAL A 25 -10.56 10.31 -25.31
C VAL A 25 -10.55 10.65 -26.80
N LYS A 26 -11.42 11.56 -27.26
CA LYS A 26 -11.58 11.89 -28.69
C LYS A 26 -10.26 12.34 -29.36
N GLY A 27 -9.34 12.94 -28.61
CA GLY A 27 -8.04 13.43 -29.11
C GLY A 27 -6.83 12.55 -28.78
N GLY A 28 -7.00 11.34 -28.22
CA GLY A 28 -5.88 10.46 -27.91
C GLY A 28 -6.06 9.61 -26.65
N ARG A 29 -4.95 9.32 -25.97
CA ARG A 29 -4.96 8.54 -24.72
C ARG A 29 -4.29 9.33 -23.61
N ILE A 30 -4.99 9.46 -22.49
CA ILE A 30 -4.43 10.03 -21.27
C ILE A 30 -3.85 8.89 -20.45
N PHE A 31 -2.54 8.92 -20.23
CA PHE A 31 -1.85 7.93 -19.41
C PHE A 31 -1.88 8.31 -17.93
N SER A 32 -1.83 7.29 -17.07
CA SER A 32 -1.63 7.42 -15.64
C SER A 32 -0.92 6.18 -15.12
N PHE A 33 -0.28 6.30 -13.97
CA PHE A 33 0.37 5.19 -13.30
C PHE A 33 -0.43 4.81 -12.06
N THR A 34 -0.51 3.50 -11.83
CA THR A 34 -1.10 2.92 -10.63
C THR A 34 -0.05 2.12 -9.90
N ALA A 35 0.02 2.25 -8.59
CA ALA A 35 0.95 1.52 -7.74
C ALA A 35 0.19 0.73 -6.68
N LEU A 36 0.58 -0.53 -6.49
CA LEU A 36 0.13 -1.39 -5.40
C LEU A 36 1.31 -1.60 -4.45
N THR A 37 1.11 -1.22 -3.19
CA THR A 37 2.13 -1.31 -2.14
C THR A 37 1.57 -2.01 -0.92
N VAL A 38 2.41 -2.77 -0.23
CA VAL A 38 2.12 -3.34 1.09
C VAL A 38 3.11 -2.79 2.10
N VAL A 39 2.63 -2.55 3.31
CA VAL A 39 3.40 -2.09 4.46
C VAL A 39 3.11 -3.04 5.62
N GLY A 40 4.10 -3.45 6.38
CA GLY A 40 3.88 -4.32 7.54
C GLY A 40 5.10 -4.45 8.44
N ASP A 41 4.90 -4.94 9.65
CA ASP A 41 5.95 -5.15 10.65
C ASP A 41 6.43 -6.61 10.74
N GLY A 42 5.88 -7.50 9.91
CA GLY A 42 6.20 -8.93 9.91
C GLY A 42 5.63 -9.71 11.10
N ASN A 43 5.08 -9.02 12.10
CA ASN A 43 4.59 -9.59 13.37
C ASN A 43 3.06 -9.64 13.43
N GLY A 44 2.40 -9.70 12.26
CA GLY A 44 0.96 -9.80 12.13
C GLY A 44 0.26 -8.48 11.77
N ARG A 45 0.94 -7.33 11.79
CA ARG A 45 0.33 -6.11 11.25
C ARG A 45 0.74 -5.89 9.81
N VAL A 46 -0.28 -5.83 8.94
CA VAL A 46 -0.09 -5.62 7.51
C VAL A 46 -1.12 -4.62 7.00
N GLY A 47 -0.75 -3.84 6.00
CA GLY A 47 -1.64 -2.89 5.33
C GLY A 47 -1.31 -2.84 3.86
N PHE A 48 -2.33 -2.76 3.01
CA PHE A 48 -2.15 -2.62 1.57
C PHE A 48 -2.73 -1.30 1.09
N GLY A 49 -2.15 -0.78 0.02
CA GLY A 49 -2.50 0.53 -0.51
C GLY A 49 -2.44 0.55 -2.03
N TYR A 50 -3.45 1.19 -2.61
CA TYR A 50 -3.56 1.38 -4.05
C TYR A 50 -3.59 2.86 -4.40
N GLY A 51 -2.58 3.30 -5.15
CA GLY A 51 -2.39 4.69 -5.56
C GLY A 51 -2.51 4.86 -7.07
N LYS A 52 -3.01 6.02 -7.50
CA LYS A 52 -3.02 6.43 -8.92
C LYS A 52 -2.60 7.88 -9.05
N ALA A 53 -1.67 8.16 -9.97
CA ALA A 53 -1.23 9.51 -10.29
C ALA A 53 -0.77 9.62 -11.75
N ARG A 54 -0.42 10.84 -12.18
CA ARG A 54 0.16 11.09 -13.51
C ARG A 54 1.62 10.65 -13.59
N GLU A 55 2.31 10.59 -12.45
CA GLU A 55 3.71 10.21 -12.32
C GLU A 55 3.87 9.03 -11.37
N VAL A 56 4.94 8.26 -11.56
CA VAL A 56 5.22 7.07 -10.76
C VAL A 56 5.49 7.40 -9.28
N PRO A 57 6.36 8.36 -8.92
CA PRO A 57 6.67 8.64 -7.51
C PRO A 57 5.42 9.09 -6.73
N ALA A 58 4.60 9.95 -7.34
CA ALA A 58 3.36 10.41 -6.74
C ALA A 58 2.31 9.29 -6.59
N ALA A 59 2.30 8.29 -7.49
CA ALA A 59 1.41 7.14 -7.35
C ALA A 59 1.85 6.23 -6.18
N ILE A 60 3.16 6.03 -6.03
CA ILE A 60 3.76 5.24 -4.95
C ILE A 60 3.49 5.90 -3.59
N GLN A 61 3.73 7.20 -3.45
CA GLN A 61 3.47 7.93 -2.21
C GLN A 61 2.01 7.82 -1.77
N LYS A 62 1.07 8.00 -2.71
CA LYS A 62 -0.37 7.83 -2.43
C LYS A 62 -0.74 6.39 -2.04
N ALA A 63 -0.06 5.40 -2.61
CA ALA A 63 -0.26 4.00 -2.25
C ALA A 63 0.27 3.74 -0.83
N MET A 64 1.47 4.21 -0.50
CA MET A 64 2.07 4.08 0.84
C MET A 64 1.23 4.73 1.93
N GLU A 65 0.75 5.97 1.71
CA GLU A 65 -0.11 6.65 2.68
C GLU A 65 -1.43 5.92 2.93
N LYS A 66 -1.99 5.27 1.91
CA LYS A 66 -3.19 4.44 2.06
C LYS A 66 -2.87 3.14 2.79
N ALA A 67 -1.75 2.50 2.48
CA ALA A 67 -1.33 1.27 3.15
C ALA A 67 -1.12 1.49 4.65
N ARG A 68 -0.48 2.61 5.04
CA ARG A 68 -0.28 2.98 6.45
C ARG A 68 -1.60 3.28 7.18
N ARG A 69 -2.58 3.87 6.49
CA ARG A 69 -3.92 4.13 7.04
C ARG A 69 -4.77 2.88 7.21
N ASN A 70 -4.63 1.91 6.30
CA ASN A 70 -5.42 0.68 6.25
C ASN A 70 -4.66 -0.51 6.86
N MET A 71 -3.94 -0.29 7.96
CA MET A 71 -3.25 -1.37 8.68
C MET A 71 -4.27 -2.25 9.39
N ILE A 72 -4.21 -3.56 9.13
CA ILE A 72 -4.99 -4.59 9.80
C ILE A 72 -4.08 -5.44 10.68
N ASN A 73 -4.62 -5.90 11.81
CA ASN A 73 -3.96 -6.86 12.67
C ASN A 73 -4.44 -8.27 12.32
N VAL A 74 -3.51 -9.15 11.96
CA VAL A 74 -3.75 -10.55 11.63
C VAL A 74 -3.33 -11.39 12.83
N ALA A 75 -4.27 -12.17 13.36
CA ALA A 75 -3.98 -13.10 14.45
C ALA A 75 -3.14 -14.27 13.92
N LEU A 76 -1.86 -14.30 14.30
CA LEU A 76 -0.93 -15.37 13.99
C LEU A 76 -0.68 -16.22 15.24
N ASN A 77 -0.63 -17.54 15.09
CA ASN A 77 -0.20 -18.45 16.15
C ASN A 77 1.16 -19.04 15.76
N ASN A 78 2.23 -18.64 16.46
CA ASN A 78 3.61 -19.05 16.17
C ASN A 78 4.00 -18.87 14.69
N GLY A 79 3.55 -17.77 14.06
CA GLY A 79 3.83 -17.47 12.65
C GLY A 79 2.96 -18.21 11.62
N THR A 80 2.01 -19.04 12.05
CA THR A 80 1.08 -19.76 11.17
C THR A 80 -0.36 -19.27 11.39
N LEU A 81 -1.23 -19.48 10.39
CA LEU A 81 -2.67 -19.26 10.53
C LEU A 81 -3.29 -20.31 11.47
N GLN A 82 -4.29 -19.90 12.23
CA GLN A 82 -4.91 -20.73 13.28
C GLN A 82 -5.72 -21.91 12.73
N HIS A 83 -6.34 -21.74 11.56
CA HIS A 83 -7.09 -22.78 10.85
C HIS A 83 -6.98 -22.54 9.34
N PRO A 84 -7.13 -23.60 8.50
CA PRO A 84 -7.31 -23.40 7.06
C PRO A 84 -8.57 -22.55 6.83
N VAL A 85 -8.46 -21.60 5.91
CA VAL A 85 -9.54 -20.70 5.46
C VAL A 85 -10.25 -21.28 4.25
#